data_AF-A0A940Q5G0-F1
#
_entry.id   AF-A0A940Q5G0-F1
#
_cell.length_a   1.000
_cell.length_b   1.000
_cell.length_c   1.000
_cell.angle_alpha   90.00
_cell.angle_beta   90.00
_cell.angle_gamma   90.00
#
_symmetry.space_group_name_H-M   'P 1'
#
loop_
_entity.id
_entity.type
_entity.pdbx_description
1 polymer ?
#
loop_
_entity_poly.entity_id
_entity_poly.type
_entity_poly.pdbx_seq_one_letter_code
_entity_poly.pdbx_strand_id
1 'polypeptide(L)'
;MKYIRIGSRKIYVSEEVYETYRKSKRRERYQIEKSIAHRDVSIDGMKRELASQISVEESYEHSEKMKQLWNALYSLSSDEFDFINLHFFEGYTLGELAEMRHSSYIKCWRLRKRILEKLRTILSQSD
;
A
#
# COMPACT_ATOMS: atom_id res chain seq x y z
N MET A 1 5.10 -33.44 35.35
CA MET A 1 5.34 -31.97 35.37
C MET A 1 4.67 -31.34 34.14
N LYS A 2 3.71 -30.44 34.34
CA LYS A 2 3.04 -29.72 33.24
C LYS A 2 3.82 -28.45 32.88
N TYR A 3 3.67 -27.95 31.66
CA TYR A 3 4.38 -26.75 31.21
C TYR A 3 3.47 -25.80 30.43
N ILE A 4 3.73 -24.50 30.56
CA ILE A 4 3.12 -23.44 29.76
C ILE A 4 4.17 -22.94 28.77
N ARG A 5 3.75 -22.61 27.56
CA ARG A 5 4.62 -22.04 26.53
C ARG A 5 4.36 -20.54 26.41
N ILE A 6 5.38 -19.74 26.69
CA ILE A 6 5.36 -18.28 26.53
C ILE A 6 6.40 -17.95 25.45
N GLY A 7 5.94 -17.45 24.30
CA GLY A 7 6.77 -17.30 23.11
C GLY A 7 7.39 -18.63 22.65
N SER A 8 8.71 -18.71 22.66
CA SER A 8 9.53 -19.88 22.30
C SER A 8 10.02 -20.71 23.49
N ARG A 9 9.74 -20.31 24.74
CA ARG A 9 10.22 -21.01 25.95
C ARG A 9 9.13 -21.87 26.60
N LYS A 10 9.53 -23.02 27.16
CA LYS A 10 8.68 -23.89 27.98
C LYS A 10 8.98 -23.65 29.45
N ILE A 11 7.97 -23.30 30.23
CA ILE A 11 8.08 -23.05 31.67
C ILE A 11 7.28 -24.14 32.38
N TYR A 12 7.96 -24.94 33.21
CA TYR A 12 7.33 -25.99 34.00
C TYR A 12 6.62 -25.36 35.21
N VAL A 13 5.38 -25.74 35.43
CA VAL A 13 4.51 -25.16 36.45
C VAL A 13 3.77 -26.26 37.22
N SER A 14 3.25 -25.91 38.39
CA SER A 14 2.37 -26.79 39.16
C SER A 14 1.06 -27.06 38.41
N GLU A 15 0.38 -28.13 38.80
CA GLU A 15 -0.89 -28.54 38.18
C GLU A 15 -1.98 -27.48 38.32
N GLU A 16 -2.03 -26.81 39.48
CA GLU A 16 -2.97 -25.71 39.75
C GLU A 16 -2.77 -24.52 38.82
N VAL A 17 -1.52 -24.08 38.63
CA VAL A 17 -1.14 -22.97 37.73
C VAL A 17 -1.45 -23.32 36.27
N TYR A 18 -1.23 -24.59 35.88
CA TYR A 18 -1.56 -25.05 34.54
C TYR A 18 -3.08 -25.02 34.26
N GLU A 19 -3.90 -25.52 35.19
CA GLU A 19 -5.36 -25.57 35.01
C GLU A 19 -5.98 -24.16 35.00
N THR A 20 -5.51 -23.24 35.83
CA THR A 20 -5.94 -21.83 35.81
C THR A 20 -5.56 -21.15 34.50
N TYR A 21 -4.32 -21.31 34.03
CA TYR A 21 -3.89 -20.79 32.73
C TYR A 21 -4.72 -21.36 31.58
N ARG A 22 -5.00 -22.67 31.59
CA ARG A 22 -5.80 -23.36 30.56
C ARG A 22 -7.25 -22.88 30.54
N LYS A 23 -7.87 -22.67 31.70
CA LYS A 23 -9.24 -22.12 31.81
C LYS A 23 -9.32 -20.69 31.28
N SER A 24 -8.35 -19.83 31.63
CA SER A 24 -8.26 -18.46 31.12
C SER A 24 -8.15 -18.42 29.59
N LYS A 25 -7.22 -19.20 29.03
CA LYS A 25 -7.00 -19.27 27.57
C LYS A 25 -8.19 -19.82 26.78
N ARG A 26 -9.04 -20.65 27.39
CA ARG A 26 -10.30 -21.08 26.78
C ARG A 26 -11.33 -19.96 26.74
N ARG A 27 -11.45 -19.20 27.83
CA ARG A 27 -12.36 -18.05 27.91
C ARG A 27 -11.97 -16.97 26.90
N GLU A 28 -10.68 -16.67 26.78
CA GLU A 28 -10.17 -15.71 25.80
C GLU A 28 -10.48 -16.14 24.36
N ARG A 29 -10.24 -17.42 24.01
CA ARG A 29 -10.60 -17.98 22.70
C ARG A 29 -12.09 -17.89 22.41
N TYR A 30 -12.93 -18.27 23.37
CA TYR A 30 -14.38 -18.18 23.21
C TYR A 30 -14.83 -16.74 22.94
N GLN A 31 -14.24 -15.75 23.63
CA GLN A 31 -14.56 -14.35 23.40
C GLN A 31 -14.11 -13.85 22.02
N ILE A 32 -12.94 -14.27 21.54
CA ILE A 32 -12.45 -13.96 20.19
C ILE A 32 -13.33 -14.62 19.12
N GLU A 33 -13.67 -15.90 19.27
CA GLU A 33 -14.57 -16.61 18.35
C GLU A 33 -15.94 -15.93 18.30
N LYS A 34 -16.46 -15.52 19.46
CA LYS A 34 -17.71 -14.78 19.56
C LYS A 34 -17.62 -13.41 18.90
N SER A 35 -16.54 -12.65 19.11
CA SER A 35 -16.38 -11.32 18.50
C SER A 35 -16.27 -11.41 16.98
N ILE A 36 -15.59 -12.44 16.46
CA ILE A 36 -15.52 -12.72 15.01
C ILE A 36 -16.91 -13.06 14.47
N ALA A 37 -17.65 -13.94 15.16
CA ALA A 37 -19.01 -14.33 14.74
C ALA A 37 -19.99 -13.15 14.73
N HIS A 38 -19.86 -12.21 15.68
CA HIS A 38 -20.68 -11.00 15.74
C HIS A 38 -20.16 -9.86 14.85
N ARG A 39 -19.03 -10.04 14.17
CA ARG A 39 -18.33 -9.00 13.40
C ARG A 39 -18.10 -7.72 14.23
N ASP A 40 -17.68 -7.89 15.48
CA ASP A 40 -17.40 -6.75 16.34
C ASP A 40 -16.30 -5.90 15.72
N VAL A 41 -16.60 -4.62 15.47
CA VAL A 41 -15.61 -3.66 14.98
C VAL A 41 -15.13 -2.84 16.17
N SER A 42 -13.80 -2.74 16.33
CA SER A 42 -13.23 -1.85 17.34
C SER A 42 -13.58 -0.40 17.03
N ILE A 43 -13.94 0.37 18.06
CA ILE A 43 -14.20 1.82 17.95
C ILE A 43 -12.97 2.54 17.35
N ASP A 44 -11.75 2.10 17.68
CA ASP A 44 -10.52 2.66 17.10
C ASP A 44 -10.29 2.24 15.63
N GLY A 45 -10.91 1.14 15.20
CA GLY A 45 -10.97 0.75 13.78
C GLY A 45 -11.94 1.66 13.03
N MET A 46 -13.14 1.86 13.57
CA MET A 46 -14.16 2.73 12.97
C MET A 46 -13.69 4.19 12.91
N LYS A 47 -13.01 4.70 13.93
CA LYS A 47 -12.43 6.07 13.91
C LYS A 47 -11.38 6.24 12.82
N ARG A 48 -10.59 5.20 12.54
CA ARG A 48 -9.62 5.21 11.43
C ARG A 48 -10.30 5.20 10.07
N GLU A 49 -11.33 4.39 9.88
CA GLU A 49 -12.14 4.39 8.65
C GLU A 49 -12.85 5.74 8.44
N LEU A 50 -13.41 6.32 9.51
CA LEU A 50 -14.07 7.63 9.46
C LEU A 50 -13.07 8.75 9.13
N ALA A 51 -11.86 8.71 9.69
CA ALA A 51 -10.78 9.65 9.34
C ALA A 51 -10.26 9.48 7.90
N SER A 52 -10.54 8.34 7.25
CA SER A 52 -10.24 8.10 5.84
C SER A 52 -11.40 8.42 4.89
N GLN A 53 -12.53 8.92 5.41
CA GLN A 53 -13.62 9.41 4.57
C GLN A 53 -13.22 10.75 3.96
N ILE A 54 -12.61 10.67 2.79
CA ILE A 54 -12.45 11.77 1.85
C ILE A 54 -13.85 12.30 1.51
N SER A 55 -14.03 13.63 1.51
CA SER A 55 -15.34 14.22 1.19
C SER A 55 -15.76 13.90 -0.26
N VAL A 56 -17.05 14.06 -0.57
CA VAL A 56 -17.55 13.86 -1.94
C VAL A 56 -16.86 14.82 -2.90
N GLU A 57 -16.63 16.06 -2.47
CA GLU A 57 -15.92 17.09 -3.21
C GLU A 57 -14.45 16.71 -3.43
N GLU A 58 -13.74 16.25 -2.40
CA GLU A 58 -12.35 15.81 -2.51
C GLU A 58 -12.23 14.56 -3.42
N SER A 59 -13.21 13.65 -3.36
CA SER A 59 -13.28 12.48 -4.25
C SER A 59 -13.53 12.91 -5.70
N TYR A 60 -14.37 13.92 -5.92
CA TYR A 60 -14.63 14.47 -7.24
C TYR A 60 -13.38 15.15 -7.81
N GLU A 61 -12.73 16.01 -7.04
CA GLU A 61 -11.47 16.65 -7.42
C GLU A 61 -10.38 15.62 -7.74
N HIS A 62 -10.28 14.55 -6.94
CA HIS A 62 -9.36 13.46 -7.21
C HIS A 62 -9.67 12.76 -8.53
N SER A 63 -10.95 12.52 -8.82
CA SER A 63 -11.38 11.90 -10.09
C SER A 63 -11.08 12.78 -11.30
N GLU A 64 -11.23 14.10 -11.20
CA GLU A 64 -10.90 15.04 -12.26
C GLU A 64 -9.38 15.11 -12.50
N LYS A 65 -8.58 15.21 -11.43
CA LYS A 65 -7.11 15.15 -11.52
C LYS A 65 -6.64 13.84 -12.17
N MET A 66 -7.28 12.73 -11.83
CA MET A 66 -6.97 11.42 -12.41
C MET A 66 -7.29 11.38 -13.91
N LYS A 67 -8.45 11.91 -14.35
CA LYS A 67 -8.79 12.00 -15.77
C LYS A 67 -7.79 12.86 -16.54
N GLN A 68 -7.41 14.02 -15.99
CA GLN A 68 -6.40 14.90 -16.59
C GLN A 68 -5.05 14.18 -16.75
N LEU A 69 -4.61 13.45 -15.74
CA LEU A 69 -3.39 12.64 -15.79
C LEU A 69 -3.46 11.57 -16.87
N TRP A 70 -4.57 10.82 -16.97
CA TRP A 70 -4.75 9.83 -18.02
C TRP A 70 -4.70 10.45 -19.41
N ASN A 71 -5.39 11.58 -19.63
CA ASN A 71 -5.34 12.29 -20.90
C ASN A 71 -3.92 12.74 -21.25
N ALA A 72 -3.16 13.25 -20.27
CA ALA A 72 -1.77 13.62 -20.48
C ALA A 72 -0.90 12.41 -20.83
N LEU A 73 -1.09 11.26 -20.18
CA LEU A 73 -0.36 10.03 -20.51
C LEU A 73 -0.71 9.50 -21.91
N TYR A 74 -1.98 9.57 -22.34
CA TYR A 74 -2.39 9.17 -23.69
C TYR A 74 -1.82 10.05 -24.80
N SER A 75 -1.38 11.27 -24.48
CA SER A 75 -0.71 12.16 -25.45
C SER A 75 0.74 11.77 -25.74
N LEU A 76 1.35 10.91 -24.90
CA LEU A 76 2.71 10.44 -25.09
C LEU A 76 2.76 9.44 -26.26
N SER A 77 3.90 9.35 -26.95
CA SER A 77 4.11 8.25 -27.89
C SER A 77 4.26 6.93 -27.13
N SER A 78 4.01 5.78 -27.79
CA SER A 78 4.19 4.45 -27.18
C SER A 78 5.55 4.32 -26.49
N ASP A 79 6.64 4.67 -27.17
CA ASP A 79 8.00 4.64 -26.61
C ASP A 79 8.20 5.52 -25.36
N GLU A 80 7.50 6.66 -25.27
CA GLU A 80 7.58 7.59 -24.14
C GLU A 80 6.73 7.09 -22.98
N PHE A 81 5.54 6.57 -23.26
CA PHE A 81 4.68 5.93 -22.28
C PHE A 81 5.36 4.70 -21.66
N ASP A 82 5.89 3.80 -22.49
CA ASP A 82 6.58 2.59 -22.04
C ASP A 82 7.80 2.94 -21.16
N PHE A 83 8.53 4.01 -21.52
CA PHE A 83 9.65 4.49 -20.71
C PHE A 83 9.22 4.96 -19.31
N ILE A 84 8.16 5.76 -19.22
CA ILE A 84 7.63 6.26 -17.95
C ILE A 84 6.99 5.14 -17.14
N ASN A 85 6.29 4.20 -17.79
CA ASN A 85 5.70 3.04 -17.13
C ASN A 85 6.77 2.21 -16.43
N LEU A 86 7.83 1.83 -17.17
CA LEU A 86 8.94 1.09 -16.58
C LEU A 86 9.64 1.87 -15.45
N HIS A 87 9.84 3.18 -15.61
CA HIS A 87 10.55 3.98 -14.61
C HIS A 87 9.75 4.21 -13.32
N PHE A 88 8.47 4.62 -13.44
CA PHE A 88 7.67 5.10 -12.31
C PHE A 88 6.68 4.07 -11.76
N PHE A 89 6.17 3.16 -12.59
CA PHE A 89 5.23 2.13 -12.14
C PHE A 89 5.94 0.81 -11.81
N GLU A 90 6.85 0.36 -12.68
CA GLU A 90 7.60 -0.89 -12.46
C GLU A 90 8.90 -0.70 -11.65
N GLY A 91 9.32 0.56 -11.42
CA GLY A 91 10.42 0.90 -10.52
C GLY A 91 11.84 0.73 -11.08
N TYR A 92 12.00 0.58 -12.40
CA TYR A 92 13.33 0.48 -13.02
C TYR A 92 14.10 1.80 -12.91
N THR A 93 15.39 1.72 -12.60
CA THR A 93 16.29 2.87 -12.56
C THR A 93 16.66 3.35 -13.96
N LEU A 94 17.13 4.60 -14.08
CA LEU A 94 17.64 5.13 -15.35
C LEU A 94 18.87 4.38 -15.89
N GLY A 95 19.62 3.71 -15.01
CA GLY A 95 20.74 2.84 -15.40
C GLY A 95 20.24 1.57 -16.09
N GLU A 96 19.33 0.84 -15.43
CA GLU A 96 18.70 -0.37 -15.99
C GLU A 96 17.98 -0.07 -17.30
N LEU A 97 17.27 1.06 -17.39
CA LEU A 97 16.62 1.49 -18.63
C LEU A 97 17.61 1.82 -19.75
N ALA A 98 18.78 2.36 -19.40
CA ALA A 98 19.83 2.63 -20.37
C ALA A 98 20.42 1.31 -20.91
N GLU A 99 20.66 0.33 -20.05
CA GLU A 99 21.11 -1.01 -20.44
C GLU A 99 20.09 -1.71 -21.33
N MET A 100 18.82 -1.75 -20.92
CA MET A 100 17.71 -2.36 -21.67
C MET A 100 17.55 -1.74 -23.07
N ARG A 101 17.76 -0.43 -23.20
CA ARG A 101 17.62 0.30 -24.48
C ARG A 101 18.94 0.40 -25.26
N HIS A 102 20.02 -0.25 -24.81
CA HIS A 102 21.36 -0.13 -25.39
C HIS A 102 21.77 1.35 -25.61
N SER A 103 21.49 2.20 -24.63
CA SER A 103 21.64 3.65 -24.68
C SER A 103 22.49 4.14 -23.50
N SER A 104 22.81 5.44 -23.48
CA SER A 104 23.55 6.03 -22.37
C SER A 104 22.61 6.56 -21.29
N TYR A 105 23.06 6.52 -20.03
CA TYR A 105 22.35 7.11 -18.90
C TYR A 105 21.89 8.55 -19.18
N ILE A 106 22.76 9.38 -19.78
CA ILE A 106 22.47 10.77 -20.11
C ILE A 106 21.30 10.88 -21.11
N LYS A 107 21.20 9.99 -22.10
CA LYS A 107 20.08 9.96 -23.04
C LYS A 107 18.78 9.62 -22.33
N CYS A 108 18.77 8.62 -21.45
CA CYS A 108 17.61 8.26 -20.63
C CYS A 108 17.20 9.39 -19.67
N TRP A 109 18.16 10.07 -19.05
CA TRP A 109 17.88 11.23 -18.20
C TRP A 109 17.23 12.38 -18.98
N ARG A 110 17.76 12.71 -20.17
CA ARG A 110 17.18 13.75 -21.04
C ARG A 110 15.79 13.36 -21.52
N LEU A 111 15.59 12.09 -21.87
CA LEU A 111 14.29 11.55 -22.24
C LEU A 111 13.27 11.71 -21.11
N ARG A 112 13.61 11.25 -19.90
CA ARG A 112 12.77 11.42 -18.69
C ARG A 112 12.38 12.88 -18.48
N LYS A 113 13.37 13.78 -18.53
CA LYS A 113 13.14 15.22 -18.35
C LYS A 113 12.14 15.76 -19.38
N ARG A 114 12.35 15.47 -20.66
CA ARG A 114 11.47 15.91 -21.75
C ARG A 114 10.03 15.38 -21.61
N ILE A 115 9.87 14.11 -21.22
CA ILE A 115 8.54 13.53 -21.01
C ILE A 115 7.83 14.21 -19.84
N LEU A 116 8.53 14.43 -18.72
CA LEU A 116 7.97 15.14 -17.57
C LEU A 116 7.61 16.60 -17.88
N GLU A 117 8.41 17.29 -18.71
CA GLU A 117 8.09 18.65 -19.17
C GLU A 117 6.83 18.66 -20.06
N LYS A 118 6.66 17.68 -20.95
CA LYS A 118 5.43 17.51 -21.74
C LYS A 118 4.21 17.30 -20.84
N LEU A 119 4.28 16.33 -19.93
CA LEU A 119 3.19 16.03 -18.99
C LEU A 119 2.85 17.26 -18.13
N ARG A 120 3.86 17.97 -17.62
CA ARG A 120 3.65 19.20 -16.85
C ARG A 120 2.92 20.27 -17.66
N THR A 121 3.29 20.44 -18.93
CA THR A 121 2.66 21.46 -19.79
C THR A 121 1.17 21.18 -19.97
N ILE A 122 0.82 19.92 -20.24
CA ILE A 122 -0.58 19.50 -20.43
C ILE A 122 -1.39 19.68 -19.14
N LEU A 123 -0.81 19.27 -18.01
CA LEU A 123 -1.48 19.38 -16.71
C LEU A 123 -1.62 20.84 -16.25
N SER A 124 -0.70 21.73 -16.61
CA SER A 124 -0.78 23.16 -16.27
C SER A 124 -1.73 23.97 -17.18
N GLN A 125 -2.23 23.36 -18.27
CA GLN A 125 -3.19 23.98 -19.20
C GLN A 125 -4.65 23.65 -18.85
N SER A 126 -4.88 22.87 -17.79
CA SER A 126 -6.20 22.38 -17.39
C SER A 126 -6.79 23.13 -16.17
N ASP A 127 -6.20 24.27 -15.80
CA ASP A 127 -6.67 25.21 -14.77
C ASP A 127 -7.39 26.42 -15.38
#